data_AF-A0A4U5W426-F1
#
_entry.id   AF-A0A4U5W426-F1
#
_cell.length_a   1.000
_cell.length_b   1.000
_cell.length_c   1.000
_cell.angle_alpha   90.00
_cell.angle_beta   90.00
_cell.angle_gamma   90.00
#
_symmetry.space_group_name_H-M   'P 1'
#
loop_
_entity.id
_entity.type
_entity.pdbx_description
1 polymer ?
#
loop_
_entity_poly.entity_id
_entity_poly.type
_entity_poly.pdbx_seq_one_letter_code
_entity_poly.pdbx_strand_id
1 'polypeptide(L)'
;MSSGLVTRLQLTLMGIEACWAGFGACAGFVLGGWWGLVMGAGAAVAVAEMCRFFYRPHLPESTQERLQEPLLTAEAKGLAEEQADLSLVLIMVYKAVMFPLTPGGVSEAEQAAHRALAYRAAAYEGLPASVRVPAAAALEVIDEGLDEDRTVAALGALIRAVYDLRKL
;
A
#
# COMPACT_ATOMS: atom_id res chain seq x y z
N MET A 1 -19.14 -11.92 -2.86
CA MET A 1 -18.95 -12.35 -1.46
C MET A 1 -17.77 -11.61 -0.80
N SER A 2 -17.63 -10.29 -1.03
CA SER A 2 -16.49 -9.47 -0.54
C SER A 2 -16.69 -8.89 0.87
N SER A 3 -17.81 -9.20 1.54
CA SER A 3 -18.17 -8.62 2.84
C SER A 3 -17.21 -9.02 3.97
N GLY A 4 -16.69 -10.25 3.97
CA GLY A 4 -15.83 -10.74 5.05
C GLY A 4 -14.47 -10.05 5.14
N LEU A 5 -13.83 -9.79 4.00
CA LEU A 5 -12.50 -9.15 3.94
C LEU A 5 -12.59 -7.66 4.30
N VAL A 6 -13.59 -6.97 3.75
CA VAL A 6 -13.87 -5.55 4.04
C VAL A 6 -14.17 -5.35 5.51
N THR A 7 -15.01 -6.20 6.12
CA THR A 7 -15.31 -6.11 7.55
C THR A 7 -14.08 -6.38 8.42
N ARG A 8 -13.25 -7.36 8.06
CA ARG A 8 -12.00 -7.64 8.79
C ARG A 8 -11.01 -6.48 8.72
N LEU A 9 -10.87 -5.87 7.55
CA LEU A 9 -9.99 -4.72 7.34
C LEU A 9 -10.47 -3.48 8.12
N GLN A 10 -11.79 -3.23 8.10
CA GLN A 10 -12.42 -2.15 8.88
C GLN A 10 -12.21 -2.37 10.38
N LEU A 11 -12.37 -3.60 10.88
CA LEU A 11 -12.12 -3.94 12.29
C LEU A 11 -10.65 -3.71 12.69
N THR A 12 -9.69 -4.08 11.85
CA THR A 12 -8.27 -3.83 12.14
C THR A 12 -7.92 -2.35 12.13
N LEU A 13 -8.48 -1.57 11.19
CA LEU A 13 -8.28 -0.12 11.14
C LEU A 13 -8.88 0.59 12.36
N MET A 14 -10.11 0.23 12.75
CA MET A 14 -10.74 0.72 13.97
C MET A 14 -9.94 0.36 15.23
N GLY A 15 -9.40 -0.87 15.29
CA GLY A 15 -8.55 -1.32 16.40
C GLY A 15 -7.26 -0.51 16.52
N ILE A 16 -6.62 -0.22 15.39
CA ILE A 16 -5.41 0.62 15.33
C ILE A 16 -5.75 2.03 15.82
N GLU A 17 -6.80 2.67 15.31
CA GLU A 17 -7.25 4.01 15.74
C GLU A 17 -7.54 4.08 17.24
N ALA A 18 -8.21 3.06 17.79
CA ALA A 18 -8.48 2.98 19.22
C ALA A 18 -7.18 2.89 20.03
N CYS A 19 -6.16 2.17 19.53
CA CYS A 19 -4.85 2.10 20.16
C CYS A 19 -4.13 3.45 20.15
N TRP A 20 -4.15 4.18 19.01
CA TRP A 20 -3.56 5.52 18.91
C TRP A 20 -4.27 6.54 19.79
N ALA A 21 -5.61 6.51 19.83
CA ALA A 21 -6.41 7.37 20.70
C ALA A 21 -6.12 7.08 22.18
N GLY A 22 -6.01 5.80 22.56
CA GLY A 22 -5.63 5.39 23.92
C GLY A 22 -4.21 5.85 24.28
N PHE A 23 -3.25 5.71 23.37
CA PHE A 23 -1.88 6.19 23.57
C PHE A 23 -1.82 7.71 23.75
N GLY A 24 -2.54 8.46 22.90
CA GLY A 24 -2.66 9.92 23.00
C GLY A 24 -3.34 10.37 24.30
N ALA A 25 -4.38 9.67 24.74
CA ALA A 25 -5.06 9.94 26.00
C ALA A 25 -4.15 9.71 27.22
N CYS A 26 -3.40 8.60 27.25
CA CYS A 26 -2.45 8.29 28.32
C CYS A 26 -1.28 9.30 28.37
N ALA A 27 -0.68 9.60 27.21
CA ALA A 27 0.40 10.59 27.12
C ALA A 27 -0.08 11.99 27.52
N GLY A 28 -1.27 12.39 27.07
CA GLY A 28 -1.90 13.64 27.45
C GLY A 28 -2.20 13.72 28.95
N PHE A 29 -2.68 12.63 29.56
CA PHE A 29 -2.96 12.57 30.99
C PHE A 29 -1.69 12.76 31.84
N VAL A 30 -0.57 12.14 31.45
CA VAL A 30 0.72 12.31 32.15
C VAL A 30 1.21 13.75 32.12
N LEU A 31 0.98 14.48 31.00
CA LEU A 31 1.49 15.84 30.81
C LEU A 31 0.57 16.93 31.37
N GLY A 32 -0.74 16.69 31.48
CA GLY A 32 -1.71 17.75 31.83
C GLY A 32 -2.91 17.28 32.65
N GLY A 33 -2.85 16.09 33.25
CA GLY A 33 -3.96 15.51 34.01
C GLY A 33 -5.22 15.35 33.15
N TRP A 34 -6.38 15.62 33.74
CA TRP A 34 -7.65 15.38 33.04
C TRP A 34 -7.86 16.26 31.80
N TRP A 35 -7.32 17.48 31.80
CA TRP A 35 -7.35 18.37 30.63
C TRP A 35 -6.42 17.88 29.51
N GLY A 36 -5.26 17.35 29.88
CA GLY A 36 -4.34 16.73 28.93
C GLY A 36 -4.90 15.46 28.29
N LEU A 37 -5.72 14.67 29.01
CA LEU A 37 -6.40 13.50 28.46
C LEU A 37 -7.30 13.86 27.27
N VAL A 38 -8.16 14.87 27.41
CA VAL A 38 -9.11 15.28 26.38
C VAL A 38 -8.37 15.85 25.16
N MET A 39 -7.36 16.69 25.41
CA MET A 39 -6.56 17.31 24.34
C MET A 39 -5.64 16.30 23.64
N GLY A 40 -5.07 15.33 24.37
CA GLY A 40 -4.22 14.28 23.81
C GLY A 40 -4.99 13.27 22.96
N ALA A 41 -6.18 12.86 23.40
CA ALA A 41 -7.07 12.02 22.60
C ALA A 41 -7.52 12.73 21.32
N GLY A 42 -7.94 14.00 21.45
CA GLY A 42 -8.34 14.83 20.30
C GLY A 42 -7.20 15.07 19.31
N ALA A 43 -6.00 15.38 19.79
CA ALA A 43 -4.83 15.61 18.95
C ALA A 43 -4.38 14.34 18.22
N ALA A 44 -4.39 13.18 18.88
CA ALA A 44 -4.00 11.92 18.24
C ALA A 44 -4.98 11.50 17.14
N VAL A 45 -6.29 11.66 17.36
CA VAL A 45 -7.31 11.41 16.33
C VAL A 45 -7.22 12.44 15.20
N ALA A 46 -7.01 13.72 15.53
CA ALA A 46 -6.83 14.76 14.54
C ALA A 46 -5.58 14.51 13.67
N VAL A 47 -4.46 14.06 14.25
CA VAL A 47 -3.26 13.69 13.49
C VAL A 47 -3.50 12.46 12.63
N ALA A 48 -4.20 11.44 13.12
CA ALA A 48 -4.52 10.24 12.34
C ALA A 48 -5.46 10.56 11.15
N GLU A 49 -6.47 11.39 11.36
CA GLU A 49 -7.38 11.84 10.31
C GLU A 49 -6.72 12.85 9.37
N MET A 50 -5.83 13.70 9.88
CA MET A 50 -5.00 14.60 9.08
C MET A 50 -4.03 13.79 8.22
N CYS A 51 -3.39 12.76 8.75
CA CYS A 51 -2.63 11.80 7.97
C CYS A 51 -3.53 11.11 6.95
N ARG A 52 -4.70 10.59 7.29
CA ARG A 52 -5.60 10.00 6.28
C ARG A 52 -6.06 10.97 5.21
N PHE A 53 -6.22 12.25 5.53
CA PHE A 53 -6.60 13.28 4.59
C PHE A 53 -5.43 13.68 3.68
N PHE A 54 -4.21 13.80 4.24
CA PHE A 54 -2.99 14.09 3.48
C PHE A 54 -2.41 12.88 2.72
N TYR A 55 -2.66 11.66 3.20
CA TYR A 55 -2.31 10.38 2.56
C TYR A 55 -3.45 9.81 1.73
N ARG A 56 -4.66 10.41 1.75
CA ARG A 56 -5.65 10.22 0.69
C ARG A 56 -5.05 10.85 -0.57
N PRO A 57 -4.86 10.12 -1.67
CA PRO A 57 -4.27 10.68 -2.87
C PRO A 57 -5.27 11.64 -3.52
N HIS A 58 -5.23 12.90 -3.10
CA HIS A 58 -5.52 14.06 -3.93
C HIS A 58 -4.21 14.82 -4.13
N LEU A 59 -3.14 14.08 -4.42
CA LEU A 59 -1.91 14.69 -4.87
C LEU A 59 -2.18 15.14 -6.31
N PRO A 60 -2.03 16.44 -6.64
CA PRO A 60 -2.05 16.86 -8.03
C PRO A 60 -0.99 16.04 -8.78
N GLU A 61 -1.27 15.62 -10.02
CA GLU A 61 -0.44 14.68 -10.82
C GLU A 61 1.06 14.97 -10.70
N SER A 62 1.44 16.25 -10.67
CA SER A 62 2.82 16.74 -10.52
C SER A 62 3.54 16.34 -9.23
N THR A 63 2.82 16.03 -8.15
CA THR A 63 3.43 15.60 -6.87
C THR A 63 3.55 14.09 -6.78
N GLN A 64 2.64 13.36 -7.42
CA GLN A 64 2.74 11.92 -7.59
C GLN A 64 3.96 11.57 -8.46
N GLU A 65 4.16 12.32 -9.55
CA GLU A 65 5.35 12.22 -10.41
C GLU A 65 6.65 12.54 -9.64
N ARG A 66 6.64 13.55 -8.76
CA ARG A 66 7.78 13.91 -7.89
C ARG A 66 8.10 12.90 -6.80
N LEU A 67 7.14 12.10 -6.35
CA LEU A 67 7.38 11.00 -5.40
C LEU A 67 7.75 9.70 -6.10
N GLN A 68 7.34 9.53 -7.36
CA GLN A 68 7.78 8.44 -8.23
C GLN A 68 9.27 8.58 -8.57
N GLU A 69 9.76 9.77 -8.88
CA GLU A 69 11.18 10.00 -9.21
C GLU A 69 12.19 9.46 -8.15
N PRO A 70 12.06 9.72 -6.84
CA PRO A 70 12.97 9.17 -5.83
C PRO A 70 12.85 7.65 -5.68
N LEU A 71 11.67 7.06 -5.86
CA LEU A 71 11.47 5.61 -5.89
C LEU A 71 12.12 4.97 -7.12
N LEU A 72 12.05 5.64 -8.28
CA LEU A 72 12.64 5.23 -9.56
C LEU A 72 14.15 5.52 -9.67
N THR A 73 14.69 6.43 -8.85
CA THR A 73 16.14 6.70 -8.80
C THR A 73 16.85 5.90 -7.71
N ALA A 74 16.14 5.50 -6.64
CA ALA A 74 16.61 4.46 -5.72
C ALA A 74 16.78 3.09 -6.43
N GLU A 75 16.01 2.86 -7.50
CA GLU A 75 16.07 1.72 -8.45
C GLU A 75 17.48 1.46 -9.04
N ALA A 76 18.39 2.43 -8.95
CA ALA A 76 19.73 2.37 -9.53
C ALA A 76 20.79 1.69 -8.62
N LYS A 77 20.46 1.32 -7.37
CA LYS A 77 21.42 0.68 -6.44
C LYS A 77 21.18 -0.82 -6.24
N GLY A 78 21.21 -1.57 -7.33
CA GLY A 78 21.90 -2.87 -7.42
C GLY A 78 21.72 -3.95 -6.34
N LEU A 79 20.58 -4.05 -5.66
CA LEU A 79 20.25 -5.20 -4.81
C LEU A 79 18.96 -5.85 -5.32
N ALA A 80 19.09 -7.07 -5.84
CA ALA A 80 17.98 -7.83 -6.43
C ALA A 80 16.83 -8.06 -5.44
N GLU A 81 17.15 -8.18 -4.14
CA GLU A 81 16.17 -8.28 -3.06
C GLU A 81 15.37 -6.99 -2.85
N GLU A 82 16.04 -5.84 -2.80
CA GLU A 82 15.39 -4.54 -2.62
C GLU A 82 14.45 -4.23 -3.79
N GLN A 83 14.87 -4.59 -5.01
CA GLN A 83 14.04 -4.44 -6.19
C GLN A 83 12.88 -5.44 -6.24
N ALA A 84 13.07 -6.67 -5.74
CA ALA A 84 11.99 -7.64 -5.59
C ALA A 84 10.92 -7.15 -4.60
N ASP A 85 11.34 -6.58 -3.47
CA ASP A 85 10.44 -5.96 -2.49
C ASP A 85 9.71 -4.75 -3.08
N LEU A 86 10.41 -3.90 -3.82
CA LEU A 86 9.79 -2.77 -4.52
C LEU A 86 8.76 -3.23 -5.54
N SER A 87 9.07 -4.25 -6.34
CA SER A 87 8.13 -4.81 -7.32
C SER A 87 6.85 -5.33 -6.66
N LEU A 88 6.98 -6.02 -5.53
CA LEU A 88 5.84 -6.50 -4.75
C LEU A 88 4.98 -5.34 -4.25
N VAL A 89 5.60 -4.29 -3.68
CA VAL A 89 4.87 -3.13 -3.18
C VAL A 89 4.13 -2.42 -4.31
N LEU A 90 4.78 -2.15 -5.44
CA LEU A 90 4.16 -1.44 -6.56
C LEU A 90 3.00 -2.23 -7.19
N ILE A 91 3.10 -3.56 -7.29
CA ILE A 91 2.01 -4.42 -7.76
C ILE A 91 0.85 -4.44 -6.76
N MET A 92 1.14 -4.46 -5.45
CA MET A 92 0.10 -4.41 -4.40
C MET A 92 -0.64 -3.07 -4.40
N VAL A 93 0.07 -1.96 -4.62
CA VAL A 93 -0.54 -0.63 -4.78
C VAL A 93 -1.39 -0.60 -6.04
N TYR A 94 -0.89 -1.15 -7.15
CA TYR A 94 -1.65 -1.23 -8.39
C TYR A 94 -2.96 -2.01 -8.23
N LYS A 95 -2.95 -3.14 -7.51
CA LYS A 95 -4.19 -3.85 -7.14
C LYS A 95 -5.16 -2.94 -6.37
N ALA A 96 -4.69 -2.19 -5.37
CA ALA A 96 -5.56 -1.31 -4.58
C ALA A 96 -6.20 -0.21 -5.43
N VAL A 97 -5.49 0.26 -6.46
CA VAL A 97 -5.94 1.25 -7.44
C VAL A 97 -6.96 0.67 -8.43
N MET A 98 -6.78 -0.58 -8.86
CA MET A 98 -7.72 -1.29 -9.75
C MET A 98 -9.00 -1.73 -9.04
N PHE A 99 -8.91 -2.03 -7.73
CA PHE A 99 -10.05 -2.45 -6.91
C PHE A 99 -10.27 -1.47 -5.74
N PRO A 100 -10.68 -0.22 -6.01
CA PRO A 100 -10.80 0.80 -4.98
C PRO A 100 -11.97 0.51 -4.03
N LEU A 101 -11.77 0.80 -2.75
CA LEU A 101 -12.80 0.65 -1.71
C LEU A 101 -14.00 1.59 -1.92
N THR A 102 -13.77 2.75 -2.54
CA THR A 102 -14.80 3.72 -2.90
C THR A 102 -14.96 3.74 -4.41
N PRO A 103 -16.15 3.43 -4.96
CA PRO A 103 -16.40 3.53 -6.40
C PRO A 103 -16.10 4.94 -6.92
N GLY A 104 -15.33 5.05 -8.01
CA GLY A 104 -14.90 6.34 -8.57
C GLY A 104 -13.88 7.10 -7.72
N GLY A 105 -13.33 6.47 -6.68
CA GLY A 105 -12.32 7.09 -5.80
C GLY A 105 -10.92 7.19 -6.41
N VAL A 106 -10.71 6.63 -7.61
CA VAL A 106 -9.45 6.65 -8.34
C VAL A 106 -9.73 7.02 -9.80
N SER A 107 -8.94 7.95 -10.35
CA SER A 107 -9.10 8.40 -11.73
C SER A 107 -8.47 7.42 -12.73
N GLU A 108 -8.93 7.45 -13.99
CA GLU A 108 -8.30 6.65 -15.06
C GLU A 108 -6.82 7.00 -15.28
N ALA A 109 -6.46 8.29 -15.15
CA ALA A 109 -5.07 8.74 -15.23
C ALA A 109 -4.21 8.15 -14.10
N GLU A 110 -4.76 8.12 -12.88
CA GLU A 110 -4.10 7.51 -11.73
C GLU A 110 -3.95 5.99 -11.89
N GLN A 111 -4.97 5.31 -12.44
CA GLN A 111 -4.88 3.88 -12.80
C GLN A 111 -3.78 3.62 -13.82
N ALA A 112 -3.71 4.43 -14.89
CA ALA A 112 -2.70 4.28 -15.93
C ALA A 112 -1.27 4.53 -15.39
N ALA A 113 -1.10 5.54 -14.53
CA ALA A 113 0.19 5.83 -13.90
C ALA A 113 0.68 4.67 -13.01
N HIS A 114 -0.21 4.10 -12.19
CA HIS A 114 0.13 2.96 -11.35
C HIS A 114 0.36 1.67 -12.15
N ARG A 115 -0.37 1.46 -13.25
CA ARG A 115 -0.12 0.37 -14.18
C ARG A 115 1.29 0.48 -14.75
N ALA A 116 1.67 1.65 -15.27
CA ALA A 116 2.99 1.87 -15.86
C ALA A 116 4.12 1.58 -14.85
N LEU A 117 3.99 2.04 -13.61
CA LEU A 117 4.96 1.73 -12.55
C LEU A 117 5.06 0.24 -12.25
N ALA A 118 3.93 -0.44 -12.08
CA ALA A 118 3.92 -1.84 -11.68
C ALA A 118 4.51 -2.73 -12.79
N TYR A 119 4.20 -2.44 -14.05
CA TYR A 119 4.82 -3.10 -15.20
C TYR A 119 6.32 -2.83 -15.31
N ARG A 120 6.76 -1.58 -15.10
CA ARG A 120 8.18 -1.23 -15.11
C ARG A 120 8.95 -1.99 -14.01
N ALA A 121 8.41 -2.04 -12.80
CA ALA A 121 9.03 -2.74 -11.69
C ALA A 121 9.08 -4.26 -11.92
N ALA A 122 8.03 -4.85 -12.48
CA ALA A 122 8.00 -6.26 -12.85
C ALA A 122 8.96 -6.61 -14.01
N ALA A 123 9.22 -5.66 -14.90
CA ALA A 123 10.10 -5.83 -16.06
C ALA A 123 11.57 -5.46 -15.80
N TYR A 124 11.94 -5.09 -14.57
CA TYR A 124 13.31 -4.68 -14.29
C TYR A 124 14.30 -5.84 -14.49
N GLU A 125 15.33 -5.60 -15.30
CA GLU A 125 16.21 -6.66 -15.79
C GLU A 125 17.07 -7.31 -14.70
N GLY A 126 17.36 -6.60 -13.61
CA GLY A 126 18.06 -7.16 -12.47
C GLY A 126 17.21 -8.08 -11.57
N LEU A 127 15.89 -8.22 -11.82
CA LEU A 127 15.08 -9.19 -11.08
C LEU A 127 15.37 -10.62 -11.56
N PRO A 128 15.59 -11.58 -10.65
CA PRO A 128 15.63 -12.99 -10.99
C PRO A 128 14.34 -13.46 -11.66
N ALA A 129 14.44 -14.40 -12.60
CA ALA A 129 13.28 -14.98 -13.28
C ALA A 129 12.27 -15.61 -12.30
N SER A 130 12.76 -16.13 -11.16
CA SER A 130 11.93 -16.67 -10.08
C SER A 130 10.94 -15.66 -9.50
N VAL A 131 11.22 -14.36 -9.56
CA VAL A 131 10.33 -13.29 -9.13
C VAL A 131 9.62 -12.63 -10.31
N ARG A 132 10.31 -12.44 -11.44
CA ARG A 132 9.77 -11.80 -12.65
C ARG A 132 8.53 -12.51 -13.20
N VAL A 133 8.55 -13.85 -13.22
CA VAL A 133 7.44 -14.66 -13.76
C VAL A 133 6.19 -14.57 -12.86
N PRO A 134 6.28 -14.78 -11.53
CA PRO A 134 5.15 -14.52 -10.64
C PRO A 134 4.65 -13.08 -10.67
N ALA A 135 5.54 -12.09 -10.83
CA ALA A 135 5.16 -10.69 -10.93
C ALA A 135 4.31 -10.41 -12.18
N ALA A 136 4.71 -10.94 -13.33
CA ALA A 136 3.94 -10.84 -14.56
C ALA A 136 2.57 -11.54 -14.45
N ALA A 137 2.52 -12.73 -13.85
CA ALA A 137 1.27 -13.46 -13.64
C ALA A 137 0.31 -12.72 -12.69
N ALA A 138 0.84 -12.06 -11.65
CA ALA A 138 0.03 -11.23 -10.76
C ALA A 138 -0.56 -10.02 -11.50
N LEU A 139 0.23 -9.34 -12.35
CA LEU A 139 -0.24 -8.21 -13.15
C LEU A 139 -1.33 -8.63 -14.14
N GLU A 140 -1.15 -9.75 -14.84
CA GLU A 140 -2.14 -10.29 -15.78
C GLU A 140 -3.50 -10.51 -15.10
N VAL A 141 -3.51 -11.15 -13.94
CA VAL A 141 -4.76 -11.44 -13.23
C VAL A 141 -5.39 -10.17 -12.63
N ILE A 142 -4.59 -9.21 -12.18
CA ILE A 142 -5.09 -7.90 -11.73
C ILE A 142 -5.77 -7.16 -12.90
N ASP A 143 -5.16 -7.16 -14.08
CA ASP A 143 -5.71 -6.54 -15.29
C ASP A 143 -7.00 -7.24 -15.78
N GLU A 144 -7.08 -8.57 -15.65
CA GLU A 144 -8.29 -9.32 -15.98
C GLU A 144 -9.48 -8.93 -15.09
N GLY A 145 -9.25 -8.50 -13.85
CA GLY A 145 -10.27 -7.80 -13.04
C GLY A 145 -11.44 -8.65 -12.50
N LEU A 146 -11.55 -9.93 -12.89
CA LEU A 146 -12.80 -10.69 -12.75
C LEU A 146 -12.80 -11.75 -11.64
N ASP A 147 -11.62 -12.17 -11.16
CA ASP A 147 -11.48 -13.30 -10.25
C ASP A 147 -10.59 -12.95 -9.04
N GLU A 148 -11.24 -12.70 -7.90
CA GLU A 148 -10.59 -12.35 -6.64
C GLU A 148 -9.71 -13.50 -6.12
N ASP A 149 -10.16 -14.75 -6.27
CA ASP A 149 -9.43 -15.93 -5.78
C ASP A 149 -8.17 -16.16 -6.62
N ARG A 150 -8.26 -16.02 -7.95
CA ARG A 150 -7.07 -16.06 -8.82
C ARG A 150 -6.12 -14.91 -8.51
N THR A 151 -6.65 -13.70 -8.22
CA THR A 151 -5.82 -12.54 -7.87
C THR A 151 -5.06 -12.79 -6.57
N VAL A 152 -5.73 -13.33 -5.55
CA VAL A 152 -5.10 -13.70 -4.26
C VAL A 152 -4.06 -14.80 -4.45
N ALA A 153 -4.35 -15.81 -5.26
CA ALA A 153 -3.41 -16.90 -5.54
C ALA A 153 -2.14 -16.40 -6.27
N ALA A 154 -2.29 -15.57 -7.30
CA ALA A 154 -1.18 -15.02 -8.07
C ALA A 154 -0.29 -14.10 -7.21
N LEU A 155 -0.90 -13.22 -6.40
CA LEU A 155 -0.16 -12.42 -5.43
C LEU A 155 0.52 -13.27 -4.35
N GLY A 156 -0.12 -14.34 -3.89
CA GLY A 156 0.49 -15.28 -2.95
C GLY A 156 1.73 -15.96 -3.52
N ALA A 157 1.72 -16.29 -4.82
CA ALA A 157 2.88 -16.84 -5.51
C ALA A 157 4.03 -15.81 -5.60
N LEU A 158 3.71 -14.55 -5.93
CA LEU A 158 4.70 -13.46 -5.94
C LEU A 158 5.31 -13.21 -4.56
N ILE A 159 4.48 -13.10 -3.51
CA ILE A 159 4.95 -12.91 -2.13
C ILE A 159 5.90 -14.04 -1.72
N ARG A 160 5.55 -15.29 -2.06
CA ARG A 160 6.41 -16.44 -1.77
C ARG A 160 7.73 -16.37 -2.53
N ALA A 161 7.71 -16.02 -3.83
CA ALA A 161 8.92 -15.89 -4.63
C ALA A 161 9.88 -14.81 -4.09
N VAL A 162 9.35 -13.65 -3.68
CA VAL A 162 10.13 -12.58 -3.05
C VAL A 162 10.70 -13.02 -1.70
N TYR A 163 9.90 -13.72 -0.91
CA TYR A 163 10.35 -14.24 0.38
C TYR A 163 11.42 -15.33 0.26
N ASP A 164 11.30 -16.22 -0.73
CA ASP A 164 12.29 -17.25 -1.00
C ASP A 164 13.61 -16.63 -1.50
N LEU A 165 13.54 -15.53 -2.28
CA LEU A 165 14.73 -14.78 -2.69
C LEU A 165 15.51 -14.21 -1.48
N ARG A 166 14.80 -13.71 -0.46
CA ARG A 166 15.41 -13.19 0.79
C ARG A 166 16.05 -14.26 1.69
N LYS A 167 15.77 -15.54 1.43
CA LYS A 167 16.33 -16.66 2.19
C LYS A 167 17.59 -17.26 1.57
N LEU A 168 17.89 -16.90 0.33
CA LEU A 168 19.07 -17.34 -0.42
C LEU A 168 20.30 -16.48 -0.03
#